data_AF-A0A3C0SQT7-F1
#
_entry.id   AF-A0A3C0SQT7-F1
#
_cell.length_a   1.000
_cell.length_b   1.000
_cell.length_c   1.000
_cell.angle_alpha   90.00
_cell.angle_beta   90.00
_cell.angle_gamma   90.00
#
_symmetry.space_group_name_H-M   'P 1'
#
loop_
_entity.id
_entity.type
_entity.pdbx_description
1 polymer ?
#
loop_
_entity_poly.entity_id
_entity_poly.type
_entity_poly.pdbx_seq_one_letter_code
_entity_poly.pdbx_strand_id
1 'polypeptide(L)' 'MLKVVHYINQFYAGIGGEEKADIKPEVREGFVGPGLGLNGLLKKEDVEIVATVICGDSYFAEN' A
#
# COMPACT_ATOMS: atom_id res chain seq x y z
N MET A 1 -16.32 -8.26 -10.65
CA MET A 1 -15.64 -7.31 -9.75
C MET A 1 -14.69 -8.07 -8.83
N LEU A 2 -13.39 -8.03 -9.15
CA LEU A 2 -12.34 -8.59 -8.31
C LEU A 2 -11.90 -7.53 -7.28
N LYS A 3 -11.84 -7.91 -6.01
CA LYS A 3 -11.39 -7.03 -4.92
C LYS A 3 -9.97 -7.39 -4.54
N VAL A 4 -9.11 -6.40 -4.45
CA VAL A 4 -7.68 -6.60 -4.13
C VAL A 4 -7.24 -5.69 -3.00
N VAL A 5 -6.22 -6.16 -2.28
CA VAL A 5 -5.47 -5.37 -1.32
C VAL A 5 -4.14 -4.99 -1.97
N HIS A 6 -3.77 -3.72 -1.90
CA HIS A 6 -2.50 -3.23 -2.41
C HIS A 6 -1.48 -3.15 -1.27
N TYR A 7 -0.35 -3.85 -1.39
CA TYR A 7 0.73 -3.72 -0.42
C TYR A 7 1.76 -2.72 -0.92
N ILE A 8 2.18 -1.79 -0.06
CA ILE A 8 3.27 -0.84 -0.33
C ILE A 8 4.14 -0.63 0.90
N ASN A 9 5.33 -0.07 0.70
CA ASN A 9 6.20 0.31 1.82
C ASN A 9 5.85 1.69 2.39
N GLN A 10 6.53 2.08 3.48
CA GLN A 10 6.37 3.37 4.15
C GLN A 10 6.63 4.57 3.23
N PHE A 11 7.56 4.43 2.27
CA PHE A 11 7.94 5.51 1.37
C PHE A 11 6.83 5.81 0.37
N TYR A 12 6.34 4.78 -0.33
CA TYR A 12 5.22 4.93 -1.26
C TYR A 12 3.90 5.29 -0.55
N ALA A 13 3.78 4.98 0.74
CA ALA A 13 2.67 5.41 1.57
C ALA A 13 2.75 6.89 2.02
N GLY A 14 3.88 7.57 1.76
CA GLY A 14 4.11 8.96 2.19
C GLY A 14 4.31 9.14 3.69
N ILE A 15 4.75 8.08 4.40
CA ILE A 15 4.97 8.11 5.86
C ILE A 15 6.36 8.66 6.21
N GLY A 16 7.36 8.39 5.37
CA GLY A 16 8.75 8.82 5.57
C GLY A 16 9.72 7.95 4.78
N GLY A 17 11.02 8.26 4.88
CA GLY A 17 12.10 7.49 4.25
C GLY A 17 12.62 6.39 5.17
N GLU A 18 13.95 6.25 5.21
CA GLU A 18 14.67 5.28 6.05
C GLU A 18 14.34 5.44 7.54
N GLU A 19 14.08 6.67 8.00
CA GLU A 19 13.72 6.95 9.41
C GLU A 19 12.37 6.35 9.83
N LYS A 20 11.60 5.85 8.87
CA LYS A 20 10.33 5.14 9.07
C LYS A 20 10.36 3.71 8.54
N ALA A 21 11.51 3.16 8.17
CA ALA A 21 11.61 1.81 7.63
C ALA A 21 11.28 0.70 8.66
N ASP A 22 11.22 1.03 9.95
CA ASP A 22 10.90 0.07 11.04
C ASP A 22 9.42 0.07 11.47
N ILE A 23 8.54 0.81 10.78
CA ILE A 23 7.12 0.83 11.16
C ILE A 23 6.49 -0.55 10.98
N LYS A 24 5.68 -0.94 11.96
CA LYS A 24 4.88 -2.17 11.90
C LYS A 24 3.85 -2.10 10.77
N PRO A 25 3.39 -3.26 10.26
CA PRO A 25 2.30 -3.32 9.31
C PRO A 25 1.05 -2.60 9.83
N GLU A 26 0.49 -1.73 9.00
CA GLU A 26 -0.82 -1.11 9.23
C GLU A 26 -1.70 -1.24 7.99
N VAL A 27 -3.01 -1.16 8.19
CA VAL A 27 -4.01 -1.21 7.12
C VAL A 27 -4.69 0.15 7.02
N ARG A 28 -4.85 0.67 5.81
CA ARG A 28 -5.69 1.82 5.51
C ARG A 28 -6.78 1.44 4.52
N GLU A 29 -8.00 1.93 4.74
CA GLU A 29 -9.10 1.70 3.80
C GLU A 29 -8.86 2.40 2.47
N GLY A 30 -9.20 1.73 1.37
CA GLY A 30 -8.99 2.23 0.01
C GLY A 30 -7.52 2.25 -0.43
N PHE A 31 -7.24 3.04 -1.47
CA PHE A 31 -5.90 3.18 -2.03
C PHE A 31 -5.08 4.24 -1.28
N VAL A 32 -3.76 4.05 -1.22
CA VAL A 32 -2.80 5.03 -0.71
C VAL A 32 -1.67 5.24 -1.72
N GLY A 33 -1.18 6.47 -1.82
CA GLY A 33 -0.02 6.84 -2.66
C GLY A 33 -0.20 6.43 -4.13
N PRO A 34 0.73 5.65 -4.71
CA PRO A 34 0.63 5.22 -6.11
C PRO A 34 -0.61 4.36 -6.41
N GLY A 35 -1.28 3.83 -5.37
CA GLY A 35 -2.54 3.11 -5.49
C GLY A 35 -3.65 3.92 -6.16
N LEU A 36 -3.65 5.26 -6.10
CA LEU A 36 -4.64 6.09 -6.80
C LEU A 36 -4.60 5.86 -8.33
N GLY A 37 -3.40 5.95 -8.91
CA GLY A 37 -3.20 5.74 -10.34
C GLY A 37 -3.48 4.30 -10.74
N LEU A 38 -2.96 3.35 -9.96
CA LEU A 38 -3.20 1.91 -10.16
C LEU A 38 -4.69 1.57 -10.13
N ASN A 39 -5.44 2.08 -9.14
CA ASN A 39 -6.88 1.86 -9.03
C ASN A 39 -7.63 2.39 -10.27
N GLY A 40 -7.20 3.52 -10.85
CA GLY A 40 -7.77 4.04 -12.09
C GLY A 40 -7.56 3.13 -13.30
N LEU A 41 -6.42 2.44 -13.37
CA LEU A 41 -6.14 1.45 -14.42
C LEU A 41 -6.94 0.16 -14.17
N LEU A 42 -6.91 -0.34 -12.94
CA LEU A 42 -7.59 -1.57 -12.51
C LEU A 42 -9.11 -1.51 -12.68
N LYS A 43 -9.72 -0.33 -12.47
CA LYS A 43 -11.16 -0.14 -12.70
C LYS A 43 -11.59 -0.45 -14.14
N LYS A 44 -10.71 -0.28 -15.14
CA LYS A 44 -11.00 -0.63 -16.54
C LYS A 44 -11.14 -2.14 -16.74
N GLU A 45 -10.56 -2.93 -15.84
CA GLU A 45 -10.54 -4.38 -15.82
C GLU A 45 -11.52 -4.97 -14.78
N ASP A 46 -12.48 -4.18 -14.26
CA ASP A 46 -13.42 -4.59 -13.20
C ASP A 46 -12.71 -5.10 -11.92
N VAL A 47 -11.59 -4.44 -11.57
CA VAL A 47 -10.80 -4.67 -10.35
C VAL A 47 -10.80 -3.41 -9.47
N GLU A 48 -10.96 -3.59 -8.15
CA GLU A 48 -11.01 -2.51 -7.16
C GLU A 48 -9.99 -2.73 -6.03
N ILE A 49 -9.21 -1.71 -5.72
CA ILE A 49 -8.39 -1.68 -4.49
C ILE A 49 -9.29 -1.30 -3.32
N VAL A 50 -9.56 -2.25 -2.42
CA VAL A 50 -10.44 -2.04 -1.26
C VAL A 50 -9.69 -1.62 0.00
N ALA A 51 -8.39 -1.93 0.09
CA ALA A 51 -7.53 -1.54 1.19
C ALA A 51 -6.06 -1.50 0.73
N THR A 52 -5.26 -0.77 1.50
CA THR A 52 -3.80 -0.76 1.36
C THR A 52 -3.17 -1.26 2.65
N VAL A 53 -2.28 -2.25 2.53
CA VAL A 53 -1.39 -2.66 3.62
C VAL A 53 -0.08 -1.91 3.46
N ILE A 54 0.41 -1.32 4.55
CA ILE A 54 1.63 -0.55 4.58
C ILE A 54 2.56 -1.17 5.61
N CYS A 55 3.81 -1.44 5.26
CA CYS A 55 4.82 -1.89 6.22
C CYS A 55 6.15 -1.20 5.92
N GLY A 56 6.96 -0.95 6.94
CA GLY A 56 8.32 -0.48 6.75
C GLY A 56 9.19 -1.57 6.10
N ASP A 57 10.09 -1.18 5.19
CA ASP A 57 10.98 -2.12 4.49
C ASP A 57 11.87 -2.92 5.45
N SER A 58 12.48 -2.26 6.44
CA SER A 58 13.31 -2.93 7.46
C SER A 58 12.48 -3.85 8.34
N TYR A 59 11.29 -3.41 8.79
CA TYR A 59 10.42 -4.27 9.58
C TYR A 59 10.02 -5.55 8.82
N PHE A 60 9.68 -5.43 7.53
CA PHE A 60 9.33 -6.55 6.67
C PHE A 60 10.50 -7.50 6.42
N ALA A 61 11.73 -6.99 6.33
CA ALA A 61 12.91 -7.82 6.12
C ALA A 61 13.32 -8.61 7.38
N GLU A 62 12.99 -8.09 8.57
CA GLU A 62 13.47 -8.60 9.85
C GLU A 62 12.46 -9.49 10.63
N ASN A 63 11.21 -9.64 10.15
CA ASN A 63 10.12 -10.37 10.84
C ASN A 63 9.31 -11.28 9.90
#